data_AF-A0A2E0HKI2-F1
#
_entry.id   AF-A0A2E0HKI2-F1
#
_cell.length_a   1.000
_cell.length_b   1.000
_cell.length_c   1.000
_cell.angle_alpha   90.00
_cell.angle_beta   90.00
_cell.angle_gamma   90.00
#
_symmetry.space_group_name_H-M   'P 1'
#
loop_
_entity.id
_entity.type
_entity.pdbx_description
1 polymer ?
#
loop_
_entity_poly.entity_id
_entity_poly.type
_entity_poly.pdbx_seq_one_letter_code
_entity_poly.pdbx_strand_id
1 'polypeptide(L)' 'MESTMDVTKTLRPGDSGTKRLKQRYGDRLVCVRYRKDAGRQRRYTTVELIVDEAPVRGGSASEPMAIASID' A
#
# COMPACT_ATOMS: atom_id res chain seq x y z
N MET A 1 27.65 -4.79 11.54
CA MET A 1 27.06 -5.68 10.52
C MET A 1 25.58 -5.37 10.44
N GLU A 2 25.15 -4.72 9.37
CA GLU A 2 23.71 -4.63 9.07
C GLU A 2 23.20 -6.05 8.87
N SER A 3 22.30 -6.50 9.74
CA SER A 3 21.63 -7.77 9.56
C SER A 3 20.58 -7.57 8.46
N THR A 4 20.79 -8.17 7.30
CA THR A 4 19.83 -8.11 6.20
C THR A 4 18.58 -8.91 6.58
N MET A 5 17.43 -8.24 6.64
CA MET A 5 16.14 -8.88 6.89
C MET A 5 15.53 -9.43 5.60
N ASP A 6 15.75 -10.71 5.34
CA ASP A 6 15.27 -11.39 4.14
C ASP A 6 13.75 -11.60 4.16
N VAL A 7 13.10 -11.29 3.04
CA VAL A 7 11.67 -11.56 2.85
C VAL A 7 11.47 -13.04 2.53
N THR A 8 10.70 -13.72 3.36
CA THR A 8 10.36 -15.14 3.18
C THR A 8 9.00 -15.37 2.55
N LYS A 9 8.07 -14.42 2.71
CA LYS A 9 6.73 -14.51 2.15
C LYS A 9 6.10 -13.13 1.97
N THR A 10 5.40 -12.97 0.87
CA THR A 10 4.57 -11.79 0.57
C THR A 10 3.13 -12.27 0.42
N LEU A 11 2.19 -11.62 1.11
CA LEU A 11 0.78 -12.00 1.18
C LEU A 11 -0.11 -10.79 0.93
N ARG A 12 -1.27 -11.03 0.32
CA ARG A 12 -2.31 -10.04 0.10
C ARG A 12 -3.20 -9.90 1.35
N PRO A 13 -3.85 -8.73 1.52
CA PRO A 13 -4.89 -8.57 2.54
C PRO A 13 -6.03 -9.57 2.37
N GLY A 14 -6.27 -10.43 3.37
CA GLY A 14 -7.35 -11.42 3.35
C GLY A 14 -6.89 -12.86 3.14
N ASP A 15 -5.64 -13.06 2.68
CA ASP A 15 -5.01 -14.37 2.62
C ASP A 15 -4.97 -15.04 4.01
N SER A 16 -4.84 -16.37 4.01
CA SER A 16 -4.59 -17.12 5.24
C SER A 16 -3.34 -16.60 5.94
N GLY A 17 -3.52 -16.17 7.21
CA GLY A 17 -2.48 -15.54 8.02
C GLY A 17 -2.49 -14.01 8.02
N THR A 18 -3.24 -13.34 7.14
CA THR A 18 -3.35 -11.86 7.12
C THR A 18 -4.71 -11.34 7.57
N LYS A 19 -5.70 -12.21 7.82
CA LYS A 19 -7.07 -11.83 8.22
C LYS A 19 -7.13 -10.85 9.39
N ARG A 20 -6.34 -11.05 10.45
CA ARG A 20 -6.27 -10.12 11.61
C ARG A 20 -5.66 -8.77 11.23
N LEU A 21 -4.70 -8.76 10.32
CA LEU A 21 -4.07 -7.52 9.82
C LEU A 21 -5.04 -6.77 8.91
N LYS A 22 -5.77 -7.47 8.03
CA LYS A 22 -6.86 -6.90 7.22
C LYS A 22 -7.95 -6.31 8.13
N GLN A 23 -8.36 -7.01 9.19
CA GLN A 23 -9.34 -6.48 10.14
C GLN A 23 -8.83 -5.22 10.85
N ARG A 24 -7.54 -5.17 11.20
CA ARG A 24 -6.94 -4.01 11.88
C ARG A 24 -6.78 -2.79 10.99
N TYR A 25 -6.26 -2.99 9.77
CA TYR A 25 -5.85 -1.90 8.89
C TYR A 25 -6.83 -1.61 7.75
N GLY A 26 -7.84 -2.46 7.57
CA GLY A 26 -8.88 -2.31 6.56
C GLY A 26 -8.30 -2.21 5.15
N ASP A 27 -8.95 -1.39 4.34
CA ASP A 27 -8.60 -1.18 2.93
C ASP A 27 -7.29 -0.38 2.76
N ARG A 28 -6.78 0.22 3.83
CA ARG A 28 -5.46 0.89 3.81
C ARG A 28 -4.30 -0.10 3.80
N LEU A 29 -4.54 -1.38 4.07
CA LEU A 29 -3.51 -2.42 4.00
C LEU A 29 -3.22 -2.79 2.55
N VAL A 30 -2.01 -2.49 2.08
CA VAL A 30 -1.58 -2.82 0.70
C VAL A 30 -0.99 -4.23 0.64
N CYS A 31 -0.10 -4.56 1.58
CA CYS A 31 0.65 -5.81 1.55
C CYS A 31 1.14 -6.24 2.94
N VAL A 32 1.31 -7.55 3.16
CA VAL A 32 1.99 -8.12 4.33
C VAL A 32 3.24 -8.89 3.89
N ARG A 33 4.39 -8.67 4.55
CA ARG A 33 5.64 -9.39 4.29
C ARG A 33 6.19 -10.01 5.57
N TYR A 34 6.43 -11.31 5.54
CA TYR A 34 7.16 -12.03 6.59
C TYR A 34 8.66 -12.02 6.30
N ARG A 35 9.44 -11.62 7.30
CA ARG A 35 10.89 -11.50 7.19
C ARG A 35 11.58 -12.34 8.25
N LYS A 36 12.79 -12.79 7.93
CA LYS A 36 13.71 -13.40 8.89
C LYS A 36 14.97 -12.57 8.97
N ASP A 37 15.46 -12.45 10.19
CA ASP A 37 16.75 -11.85 10.50
C ASP A 37 17.59 -12.94 11.14
N ALA A 38 18.51 -13.50 10.35
CA ALA A 38 19.36 -14.59 10.81
C ALA A 38 20.34 -14.13 11.90
N GLY A 39 20.91 -12.93 11.76
CA GLY A 39 21.86 -12.38 12.72
C GLY A 39 21.24 -12.11 14.09
N ARG A 40 19.96 -11.74 14.15
CA ARG A 40 19.22 -11.48 15.41
C ARG A 40 18.31 -12.63 15.82
N GLN A 41 18.26 -13.71 15.05
CA GLN A 41 17.34 -14.85 15.23
C GLN A 41 15.87 -14.43 15.41
N ARG A 42 15.42 -13.45 14.63
CA ARG A 42 14.07 -12.88 14.75
C ARG A 42 13.24 -13.10 13.49
N ARG A 43 11.93 -13.19 13.69
CA ARG A 43 10.92 -13.14 12.64
C ARG A 43 10.16 -11.83 12.77
N TYR A 44 9.93 -11.17 11.64
CA TYR A 44 9.18 -9.93 11.59
C TYR A 44 8.00 -10.09 10.66
N THR A 45 6.88 -9.49 11.04
CA THR A 45 5.75 -9.26 10.15
C THR A 45 5.72 -7.78 9.87
N THR A 46 5.92 -7.41 8.62
CA THR A 46 5.86 -6.03 8.15
C THR A 46 4.62 -5.83 7.29
N VAL A 47 4.05 -4.64 7.35
CA VAL A 47 2.90 -4.24 6.54
C VAL A 47 3.26 -3.00 5.73
N GLU A 48 2.68 -2.91 4.55
CA GLU A 48 2.69 -1.69 3.74
C GLU A 48 1.30 -1.07 3.85
N LEU A 49 1.25 0.20 4.25
CA LEU A 49 0.02 0.92 4.51
C LEU A 49 -0.05 2.15 3.61
N ILE A 50 -1.24 2.42 3.08
CA ILE A 50 -1.57 3.75 2.59
C ILE A 50 -1.58 4.67 3.80
N VAL A 51 -0.72 5.68 3.83
CA VAL A 51 -0.69 6.69 4.90
C VAL A 51 -1.24 8.05 4.46
N ASP A 52 -1.27 8.29 3.14
CA ASP A 52 -1.78 9.49 2.49
C ASP A 52 -2.37 9.12 1.11
N GLU A 53 -3.34 9.90 0.62
CA GLU A 53 -3.98 9.75 -0.69
C GLU A 53 -4.37 11.13 -1.23
N ALA A 54 -4.06 11.39 -2.50
CA ALA A 54 -4.43 12.61 -3.19
C ALA A 54 -4.84 12.31 -4.64
N PRO A 55 -5.71 13.12 -5.25
CA PRO A 55 -5.99 13.02 -6.68
C PRO A 55 -4.69 13.12 -7.48
N VAL A 56 -4.52 12.24 -8.46
CA VAL A 56 -3.49 12.43 -9.49
C VAL A 56 -3.82 13.75 -10.17
N ARG A 57 -2.87 14.69 -10.25
CA ARG A 57 -3.10 15.95 -10.99
C ARG A 57 -3.52 15.57 -12.41
N GLY A 58 -4.81 15.76 -12.70
CA GLY A 58 -5.35 15.52 -14.02
C GLY A 58 -4.61 16.42 -15.00
N GLY A 59 -4.01 15.84 -16.03
CA GLY A 59 -3.94 16.57 -17.29
C GLY A 59 -5.36 17.04 -17.57
N SER A 60 -5.52 18.35 -17.71
CA SER A 60 -6.79 19.07 -17.85
C SER A 60 -7.88 18.20 -18.47
N ALA A 61 -8.87 17.81 -17.67
CA ALA A 61 -10.20 17.61 -18.22
C ALA A 61 -10.59 18.98 -18.77
N SER A 62 -10.51 19.15 -20.09
CA SER A 62 -11.02 20.33 -20.76
C SER A 62 -12.46 20.52 -20.29
N GLU A 63 -12.72 21.56 -19.50
CA GLU A 63 -14.07 22.08 -19.36
C GLU A 63 -14.57 22.37 -20.78
N PRO A 64 -15.81 21.99 -21.14
CA PRO A 64 -16.36 22.39 -22.42
C PRO A 64 -16.37 23.92 -22.45
N MET A 65 -15.58 24.48 -23.35
CA MET A 65 -15.54 25.91 -23.62
C MET A 65 -16.97 26.32 -23.99
N ALA A 66 -17.65 27.01 -23.08
CA ALA A 66 -18.95 27.60 -23.37
C ALA A 66 -18.77 28.47 -24.61
N ILE A 67 -19.38 28.06 -25.72
CA ILE A 67 -19.45 28.87 -26.93
C ILE A 67 -20.30 30.07 -26.50
N ALA A 68 -19.66 31.20 -26.23
CA ALA A 68 -20.37 32.44 -25.99
C ALA A 68 -21.25 32.71 -27.20
N SER A 69 -22.55 32.81 -26.95
CA SER A 69 -23.56 33.25 -27.91
C SER A 69 -23.04 34.47 -28.65
N ILE A 70 -22.95 34.37 -29.97
CA ILE A 70 -22.80 35.53 -30.84
C ILE A 70 -24.24 35.93 -31.18
N ASP A 71 -24.68 37.06 -30.61
CA ASP A 71 -25.86 37.81 -31.06
C ASP A 71 -25.61 38.46 -32.44
#